data_AF-A0A962MFQ6-F1
#
_entry.id   AF-A0A962MFQ6-F1
#
_cell.length_a   1.000
_cell.length_b   1.000
_cell.length_c   1.000
_cell.angle_alpha   90.00
_cell.angle_beta   90.00
_cell.angle_gamma   90.00
#
_symmetry.space_group_name_H-M   'P 1'
#
loop_
_entity.id
_entity.type
_entity.pdbx_description
1 polymer ?
#
loop_
_entity_poly.entity_id
_entity_poly.type
_entity_poly.pdbx_seq_one_letter_code
_entity_poly.pdbx_strand_id
1 'polypeptide(L)'
;IEYTADEDDGLKGIVKAWPSPWREIRIIHTRGTPPVRLYPDGIQSEQLTETVEFVAGRGAVRYPLHTLGAVVWLADDLGGITTATGSRELVSDTADGYSLVMVTYTTRYYQYRAESLIETDAQLLIEDISRG
;
A
#
# COMPACT_ATOMS: atom_id res chain seq x y z
N ILE A 1 3.85 5.11 -3.10
CA ILE A 1 4.20 5.95 -1.92
C ILE A 1 2.96 6.73 -1.57
N GLU A 2 2.67 6.86 -0.28
CA GLU A 2 1.69 7.81 0.23
C GLU A 2 2.35 8.63 1.33
N TYR A 3 1.96 9.90 1.44
CA TYR A 3 2.34 10.80 2.52
C TYR A 3 1.07 11.29 3.23
N THR A 4 1.11 11.29 4.54
CA THR A 4 0.07 11.85 5.41
C THR A 4 0.74 12.88 6.30
N ALA A 5 0.31 14.13 6.21
CA ALA A 5 0.78 15.19 7.11
C ALA A 5 0.33 14.92 8.55
N ASP A 6 1.14 15.37 9.50
CA ASP A 6 0.72 15.44 10.91
C ASP A 6 -0.36 16.54 11.03
N GLU A 7 -1.47 16.23 11.71
CA GLU A 7 -2.60 17.16 11.86
C GLU A 7 -2.25 18.35 12.76
N ASP A 8 -1.29 18.17 13.68
CA ASP A 8 -0.87 19.19 14.63
C ASP A 8 0.37 19.97 14.14
N ASP A 9 1.11 19.45 13.15
CA ASP A 9 2.35 20.05 12.64
C ASP A 9 2.56 19.80 11.13
N GLY A 10 2.22 20.79 10.30
CA GLY A 10 2.38 20.73 8.83
C GLY A 10 3.83 20.55 8.33
N LEU A 11 4.82 20.66 9.21
CA LEU A 11 6.22 20.37 8.90
C LEU A 11 6.58 18.89 9.09
N LYS A 12 5.64 18.07 9.58
CA LYS A 12 5.86 16.65 9.86
C LYS A 12 4.86 15.78 9.14
N GLY A 13 5.16 14.48 9.09
CA GLY A 13 4.19 13.48 8.65
C GLY A 13 4.79 12.11 8.49
N ILE A 14 3.98 11.19 7.98
CA ILE A 14 4.33 9.80 7.77
C ILE A 14 4.34 9.51 6.28
N VAL A 15 5.41 8.86 5.82
CA VAL A 15 5.52 8.33 4.46
C VAL A 15 5.42 6.81 4.53
N LYS A 16 4.53 6.23 3.73
CA LYS A 16 4.38 4.79 3.56
C LYS A 16 4.72 4.38 2.12
N ALA A 17 5.44 3.27 1.95
CA ALA A 17 5.80 2.73 0.64
C ALA A 17 5.60 1.21 0.55
N TRP A 18 4.80 0.79 -0.42
CA TRP A 18 4.49 -0.62 -0.73
C TRP A 18 5.17 -1.02 -2.04
N PRO A 19 6.44 -1.47 -2.04
CA PRO A 19 7.07 -1.94 -3.26
C PRO A 19 6.40 -3.23 -3.75
N SER A 20 6.04 -3.25 -5.04
CA SER A 20 5.59 -4.44 -5.75
C SER A 20 6.39 -4.55 -7.06
N PRO A 21 7.15 -5.64 -7.29
CA PRO A 21 7.43 -6.72 -6.34
C PRO A 21 8.18 -6.22 -5.10
N TRP A 22 8.08 -6.96 -3.99
CA TRP A 22 8.75 -6.59 -2.74
C TRP A 22 10.26 -6.68 -2.91
N ARG A 23 10.93 -5.61 -2.49
CA ARG A 23 12.38 -5.44 -2.57
C ARG A 23 12.82 -4.39 -1.57
N GLU A 24 14.12 -4.39 -1.26
CA GLU A 24 14.71 -3.36 -0.44
C GLU A 24 14.76 -2.03 -1.17
N ILE A 25 14.21 -0.99 -0.54
CA ILE A 25 14.08 0.34 -1.09
C ILE A 25 14.56 1.39 -0.09
N ARG A 26 14.96 2.54 -0.61
CA ARG A 26 15.05 3.79 0.14
C ARG A 26 14.10 4.83 -0.46
N ILE A 27 13.59 5.71 0.38
CA ILE A 27 12.82 6.87 -0.07
C ILE A 27 13.76 8.07 -0.15
N ILE A 28 13.76 8.75 -1.29
CA ILE A 28 14.50 9.99 -1.53
C ILE A 28 13.53 11.12 -1.87
N HIS A 29 14.02 12.36 -1.92
CA HIS A 29 13.22 13.53 -2.27
C HIS A 29 13.94 14.45 -3.27
N THR A 30 13.17 15.27 -4.00
CA THR A 30 13.71 16.23 -4.97
C THR A 30 14.20 17.54 -4.37
N ARG A 31 13.77 17.87 -3.15
CA ARG A 31 14.06 19.17 -2.53
C ARG A 31 15.53 19.33 -2.16
N GLY A 32 16.12 20.49 -2.43
CA GLY A 32 17.48 20.83 -2.02
C GLY A 32 17.54 21.35 -0.58
N THR A 33 17.64 22.67 -0.42
CA THR A 33 17.79 23.34 0.89
C THR A 33 16.57 24.21 1.22
N PRO A 34 15.99 24.10 2.43
CA PRO A 34 16.23 23.05 3.42
C PRO A 34 15.67 21.69 2.96
N PRO A 35 16.34 20.57 3.25
CA PRO A 35 15.92 19.25 2.77
C PRO A 35 14.66 18.76 3.49
N VAL A 36 14.03 17.71 2.95
CA VAL A 36 13.08 16.89 3.72
C VAL A 36 13.89 15.85 4.47
N ARG A 37 13.84 15.83 5.79
CA ARG A 37 14.50 14.76 6.56
C ARG A 37 13.59 13.55 6.59
N LEU A 38 14.11 12.40 6.19
CA LEU A 38 13.39 11.13 6.17
C LEU A 38 14.07 10.16 7.14
N TYR A 39 13.34 9.74 8.17
CA TYR A 39 13.82 8.81 9.19
C TYR A 39 13.11 7.47 9.03
N PRO A 40 13.81 6.37 8.70
CA PRO A 40 13.19 5.08 8.55
C PRO A 40 12.71 4.56 9.92
N ASP A 41 11.44 4.15 9.98
CA ASP A 41 10.83 3.48 11.13
C ASP A 41 10.69 1.96 10.89
N GLY A 42 11.32 1.46 9.83
CA GLY A 42 11.35 0.05 9.48
C GLY A 42 10.14 -0.42 8.65
N ILE A 43 9.98 -1.73 8.59
CA ILE A 43 8.88 -2.40 7.87
C ILE A 43 7.73 -2.58 8.84
N GLN A 44 6.55 -2.11 8.43
CA GLN A 44 5.31 -2.22 9.19
C GLN A 44 4.33 -3.13 8.44
N SER A 45 3.34 -3.64 9.16
CA SER A 45 2.21 -4.38 8.58
C SER A 45 0.92 -3.89 9.21
N GLU A 46 -0.12 -3.80 8.41
CA GLU A 46 -1.45 -3.39 8.87
C GLU A 46 -2.51 -4.30 8.25
N GLN A 47 -3.53 -4.61 9.04
CA GLN A 47 -4.72 -5.30 8.57
C GLN A 47 -5.73 -4.26 8.09
N LEU A 48 -6.22 -4.45 6.88
CA LEU A 48 -7.19 -3.60 6.21
C LEU A 48 -8.43 -4.41 5.89
N THR A 49 -9.59 -3.77 5.93
CA THR A 49 -10.84 -4.32 5.42
C THR A 49 -11.40 -3.35 4.39
N GLU A 50 -11.65 -3.84 3.18
CA GLU A 50 -12.27 -3.03 2.13
C GLU A 50 -13.28 -3.85 1.32
N THR A 51 -14.23 -3.16 0.69
CA THR A 51 -15.16 -3.75 -0.27
C THR A 51 -14.54 -3.70 -1.66
N VAL A 52 -14.46 -4.84 -2.33
CA VAL A 52 -13.89 -5.02 -3.66
C VAL A 52 -14.99 -5.44 -4.62
N GLU A 53 -15.05 -4.78 -5.76
CA GLU A 53 -15.87 -5.20 -6.90
C GLU A 53 -15.15 -6.26 -7.70
N PHE A 54 -15.87 -7.33 -8.02
CA PHE A 54 -15.44 -8.37 -8.94
C PHE A 54 -16.15 -8.21 -10.27
N VAL A 55 -15.37 -8.14 -11.36
CA VAL A 55 -15.87 -8.12 -12.74
C VAL A 55 -15.13 -9.20 -13.51
N ALA A 56 -15.89 -10.09 -14.16
CA ALA A 56 -15.33 -11.28 -14.82
C ALA A 56 -14.37 -12.04 -13.87
N GLY A 57 -14.87 -12.36 -12.68
CA GLY A 57 -14.17 -13.14 -11.67
C GLY A 57 -12.89 -12.51 -11.11
N ARG A 58 -12.65 -11.22 -11.35
CA ARG A 58 -11.43 -10.51 -10.93
C ARG A 58 -11.75 -9.26 -10.16
N GLY A 59 -11.03 -9.05 -9.07
CA GLY A 59 -11.07 -7.84 -8.24
C GLY A 59 -9.66 -7.38 -7.89
N ALA A 60 -9.56 -6.16 -7.35
CA ALA A 60 -8.28 -5.63 -6.90
C ALA A 60 -8.40 -4.88 -5.57
N VAL A 61 -7.50 -5.19 -4.65
CA VAL A 61 -7.32 -4.45 -3.40
C VAL A 61 -6.50 -3.16 -3.61
N ARG A 62 -6.59 -2.24 -2.66
CA ARG A 62 -5.85 -0.97 -2.71
C ARG A 62 -4.34 -1.17 -2.60
N TYR A 63 -3.88 -2.00 -1.65
CA TYR A 63 -2.45 -2.23 -1.43
C TYR A 63 -2.05 -3.68 -1.70
N PRO A 64 -0.80 -3.94 -2.11
CA PRO A 64 -0.30 -5.30 -2.31
C PRO A 64 -0.54 -6.20 -1.10
N LEU A 65 -1.10 -7.37 -1.34
CA LEU A 65 -1.38 -8.39 -0.32
C LEU A 65 -0.08 -8.93 0.26
N HIS A 66 0.04 -8.92 1.58
CA HIS A 66 0.99 -9.77 2.27
C HIS A 66 0.36 -11.15 2.53
N THR A 67 -0.82 -11.15 3.15
CA THR A 67 -1.64 -12.33 3.41
C THR A 67 -3.12 -12.00 3.24
N LEU A 68 -3.88 -12.92 2.64
CA LEU A 68 -5.33 -12.85 2.59
C LEU A 68 -5.91 -13.35 3.92
N GLY A 69 -6.90 -12.64 4.45
CA GLY A 69 -7.62 -12.98 5.67
C GLY A 69 -9.06 -13.39 5.36
N ALA A 70 -10.01 -12.75 6.04
CA ALA A 70 -11.43 -13.04 5.87
C ALA A 70 -11.97 -12.56 4.51
N VAL A 71 -12.91 -13.33 3.96
CA VAL A 71 -13.62 -13.03 2.71
C VAL A 71 -15.10 -13.25 2.96
N VAL A 72 -15.91 -12.25 2.65
CA VAL A 72 -17.38 -12.32 2.79
C VAL A 72 -18.02 -11.74 1.53
N TRP A 73 -18.64 -12.58 0.72
CA TRP A 73 -19.43 -12.13 -0.42
C TRP A 73 -20.66 -11.34 0.05
N LEU A 74 -20.87 -10.17 -0.54
CA LEU A 74 -21.97 -9.25 -0.21
C LEU A 74 -23.14 -9.37 -1.19
N ALA A 75 -22.91 -10.01 -2.35
CA ALA A 75 -23.92 -10.34 -3.34
C ALA A 75 -23.79 -11.84 -3.70
N ASP A 76 -23.62 -12.18 -4.98
CA ASP A 76 -23.44 -13.57 -5.40
C ASP A 76 -22.11 -14.13 -4.90
N ASP A 77 -22.14 -15.34 -4.34
CA ASP A 77 -20.93 -16.07 -3.93
C ASP A 77 -20.24 -16.65 -5.17
N LEU A 78 -19.09 -16.08 -5.54
CA LEU A 78 -18.31 -16.51 -6.70
C LEU A 78 -17.30 -17.64 -6.37
N GLY A 79 -17.34 -18.18 -5.16
CA GLY A 79 -16.47 -19.24 -4.68
C GLY A 79 -15.23 -18.74 -3.93
N GLY A 80 -14.21 -19.58 -3.88
CA GLY A 80 -12.92 -19.26 -3.28
C GLY A 80 -12.21 -18.12 -4.01
N ILE A 81 -11.30 -17.44 -3.30
CA ILE A 81 -10.44 -16.40 -3.86
C ILE A 81 -8.99 -16.88 -3.82
N THR A 82 -8.33 -16.81 -4.96
CA THR A 82 -6.89 -17.03 -5.13
C THR A 82 -6.17 -15.71 -5.33
N THR A 83 -4.93 -15.62 -4.85
CA THR A 83 -4.06 -14.45 -4.98
C THR A 83 -2.60 -14.84 -4.80
N ALA A 84 -1.69 -13.90 -5.08
CA ALA A 84 -0.26 -14.05 -4.85
C ALA A 84 0.24 -12.96 -3.89
N THR A 85 1.13 -13.32 -2.97
CA THR A 85 1.81 -12.35 -2.10
C THR A 85 2.54 -11.30 -2.94
N GLY A 86 2.30 -10.03 -2.64
CA GLY A 86 2.83 -8.88 -3.37
C GLY A 86 1.96 -8.44 -4.56
N SER A 87 0.90 -9.17 -4.89
CA SER A 87 -0.11 -8.78 -5.87
C SER A 87 -1.21 -7.95 -5.23
N ARG A 88 -1.91 -7.16 -6.04
CA ARG A 88 -3.18 -6.53 -5.67
C ARG A 88 -4.39 -7.29 -6.21
N GLU A 89 -4.14 -8.26 -7.07
CA GLU A 89 -5.17 -8.99 -7.79
C GLU A 89 -5.77 -10.10 -6.94
N LEU A 90 -7.08 -10.22 -7.02
CA LEU A 90 -7.87 -11.31 -6.48
C LEU A 90 -8.59 -11.99 -7.65
N VAL A 91 -8.59 -13.32 -7.66
CA VAL A 91 -9.25 -14.13 -8.70
C VAL A 91 -10.21 -15.11 -8.02
N SER A 92 -11.49 -15.06 -8.36
CA SER A 92 -12.49 -15.99 -7.85
C SER A 92 -12.53 -17.29 -8.66
N ASP A 93 -13.08 -18.35 -8.09
CA ASP A 93 -13.30 -19.61 -8.80
C ASP A 93 -14.27 -19.46 -10.00
N THR A 94 -15.26 -18.57 -9.90
CA THR A 94 -16.18 -18.26 -11.00
C THR A 94 -15.58 -17.21 -11.93
N ALA A 95 -15.01 -17.66 -13.06
CA ALA A 95 -14.23 -16.82 -13.97
C ALA A 95 -14.99 -15.67 -14.64
N ASP A 96 -16.31 -15.78 -14.84
CA ASP A 96 -17.13 -14.76 -15.50
C ASP A 96 -18.10 -14.05 -14.54
N GLY A 97 -17.91 -14.26 -13.22
CA GLY A 97 -18.81 -13.74 -12.19
C GLY A 97 -18.70 -12.23 -11.99
N TYR A 98 -19.81 -11.62 -11.54
CA TYR A 98 -19.86 -10.24 -11.09
C TYR A 98 -20.44 -10.18 -9.68
N SER A 99 -19.74 -9.55 -8.74
CA SER A 99 -20.20 -9.48 -7.35
C SER A 99 -19.43 -8.41 -6.56
N LEU A 100 -19.85 -8.20 -5.32
CA LEU A 100 -19.15 -7.41 -4.31
C LEU A 100 -18.68 -8.32 -3.19
N VAL A 101 -17.47 -8.09 -2.70
CA VAL A 101 -16.89 -8.86 -1.60
C VAL A 101 -16.22 -7.95 -0.59
N MET A 102 -16.44 -8.20 0.69
CA MET A 102 -15.67 -7.60 1.76
C MET A 102 -14.46 -8.48 2.05
N VAL A 103 -13.27 -7.90 1.90
CA VAL A 103 -12.00 -8.61 2.07
C VAL A 103 -11.23 -7.97 3.21
N THR A 104 -10.84 -8.79 4.19
CA THR A 104 -9.84 -8.44 5.18
C THR A 104 -8.50 -9.02 4.76
N TYR A 105 -7.46 -8.19 4.70
CA TYR A 105 -6.12 -8.62 4.33
C TYR A 105 -5.05 -7.85 5.09
N THR A 106 -3.87 -8.43 5.19
CA THR A 106 -2.69 -7.73 5.72
C THR A 106 -1.88 -7.20 4.55
N THR A 107 -1.46 -5.94 4.64
CA THR A 107 -0.45 -5.34 3.76
C THR A 107 0.83 -5.07 4.54
N ARG A 108 1.96 -4.97 3.83
CA ARG A 108 3.27 -4.62 4.40
C ARG A 108 3.89 -3.43 3.65
N TYR A 109 4.55 -2.54 4.38
CA TYR A 109 5.16 -1.32 3.81
C TYR A 109 6.38 -0.88 4.59
N TYR A 110 7.24 -0.10 3.92
CA TYR A 110 8.25 0.70 4.59
C TYR A 110 7.61 1.98 5.13
N GLN A 111 7.90 2.30 6.39
CA GLN A 111 7.45 3.54 7.02
C GLN A 111 8.63 4.47 7.28
N TYR A 112 8.44 5.75 7.01
CA TYR A 112 9.36 6.82 7.37
C TYR A 112 8.61 7.95 8.07
N ARG A 113 9.23 8.55 9.08
CA ARG A 113 8.87 9.90 9.52
C ARG A 113 9.51 10.92 8.60
N ALA A 114 8.73 11.89 8.14
CA ALA A 114 9.18 13.02 7.36
C ALA A 114 9.15 14.29 8.21
N GLU A 115 10.21 15.10 8.13
CA GLU A 115 10.29 16.40 8.78
C GLU A 115 10.86 17.46 7.83
N SER A 116 10.36 18.68 7.95
CA SER A 116 10.77 19.84 7.18
C SER A 116 11.06 21.04 8.09
N LEU A 117 11.81 22.00 7.58
CA LEU A 117 11.96 23.32 8.23
C LEU A 117 10.99 24.37 7.66
N ILE A 118 10.36 24.08 6.52
CA ILE A 118 9.43 24.96 5.81
C ILE A 118 8.28 24.18 5.16
N GLU A 119 7.14 24.81 4.97
CA GLU A 119 6.01 24.24 4.22
C GLU A 119 6.20 24.51 2.73
N THR A 120 6.78 23.55 2.02
CA THR A 120 6.97 23.64 0.57
C THR A 120 6.99 22.27 -0.05
N ASP A 121 6.61 22.21 -1.33
CA ASP A 121 6.48 20.97 -2.07
C ASP A 121 7.82 20.26 -2.24
N ALA A 122 7.74 18.93 -2.15
CA ALA A 122 8.81 18.02 -2.50
C ALA A 122 8.18 16.77 -3.13
N GLN A 123 8.84 16.21 -4.15
CA GLN A 123 8.45 14.91 -4.67
C GLN A 123 9.25 13.83 -3.96
N LEU A 124 8.56 12.76 -3.54
CA LEU A 124 9.16 11.57 -2.96
C LEU A 124 9.33 10.50 -4.04
N LEU A 125 10.49 9.84 -4.07
CA LEU A 125 10.78 8.76 -5.01
C LEU A 125 11.25 7.52 -4.26
N ILE A 126 10.93 6.35 -4.83
CA ILE A 126 11.52 5.06 -4.43
C ILE A 126 12.78 4.85 -5.24
N GLU A 127 13.86 4.47 -4.56
CA GLU A 127 15.07 3.95 -5.19
C GLU A 127 15.41 2.57 -4.63
N ASP A 128 15.91 1.69 -5.49
CA ASP A 128 16.30 0.33 -5.13
C ASP A 128 17.67 0.33 -4.47
N ILE A 129 17.81 -0.38 -3.34
CA ILE A 129 19.09 -0.47 -2.61
C ILE A 129 20.02 -1.51 -3.25
N SER A 130 19.53 -2.32 -4.20
CA SER A 130 20.25 -3.48 -4.76
C SER A 130 21.41 -3.17 -5.72
N ARG A 131 21.95 -1.95 -5.74
CA ARG A 131 23.21 -1.60 -6.43
C ARG A 131 24.02 -0.55 -5.65
N GLY A 132 24.87 -1.04 -4.75
CA GLY A 132 26.03 -0.34 -4.20
C GLY A 132 27.22 -1.27 -4.23
#